data_AF-A0A929GAN1-F1
#
_entry.id   AF-A0A929GAN1-F1
#
_cell.length_a   1.000
_cell.length_b   1.000
_cell.length_c   1.000
_cell.angle_alpha   90.00
_cell.angle_beta   90.00
_cell.angle_gamma   90.00
#
_symmetry.space_group_name_H-M   'P 1'
#
loop_
_entity.id
_entity.type
_entity.pdbx_description
1 polymer ?
#
loop_
_entity_poly.entity_id
_entity_poly.type
_entity_poly.pdbx_seq_one_letter_code
_entity_poly.pdbx_strand_id
1 'polypeptide(L)'
;MPPTIFLLDGHALAYRTYFALTRGGTGGQHWITRDGEPTAGVYGFASVLLRILEQERPDYLMVAFDTGKTFRDELYSDYKGTREKMPDDLVIQMVRVRQLVDAFNIPRLELEG
;
A
#
# COMPACT_ATOMS: atom_id res chain seq x y z
N MET A 1 -0.38 -3.34 -30.43
CA MET A 1 -0.25 -2.27 -29.42
C MET A 1 1.16 -2.35 -28.85
N PRO A 2 1.77 -1.22 -28.45
CA PRO A 2 3.05 -1.28 -27.74
C PRO A 2 2.89 -2.02 -26.41
N PRO A 3 3.95 -2.65 -25.88
CA PRO A 3 3.92 -3.28 -24.57
C PRO A 3 3.63 -2.25 -23.47
N THR A 4 2.85 -2.65 -22.47
CA THR A 4 2.36 -1.77 -21.39
C THR A 4 3.02 -2.14 -20.07
N ILE A 5 3.51 -1.13 -19.34
CA ILE A 5 4.09 -1.29 -18.00
C ILE A 5 3.25 -0.55 -16.96
N PHE A 6 2.95 -1.24 -15.85
CA PHE A 6 2.27 -0.68 -14.69
C PHE A 6 3.24 -0.52 -13.53
N LEU A 7 3.36 0.71 -13.03
CA LEU A 7 4.18 1.06 -11.87
C LEU A 7 3.26 1.51 -10.75
N LEU A 8 3.16 0.71 -9.70
CA LEU A 8 2.28 0.98 -8.57
C LEU A 8 3.07 1.60 -7.41
N ASP A 9 2.56 2.69 -6.86
CA ASP A 9 3.00 3.20 -5.56
C ASP A 9 2.29 2.41 -4.45
N GLY A 10 3.05 1.59 -3.73
CA GLY A 10 2.54 0.69 -2.71
C GLY A 10 1.90 1.40 -1.52
N HIS A 11 2.49 2.51 -1.07
CA HIS A 11 1.98 3.25 0.09
C HIS A 11 0.75 4.06 -0.28
N ALA A 12 0.77 4.78 -1.40
CA ALA A 12 -0.36 5.56 -1.85
C ALA A 12 -1.57 4.67 -2.18
N LEU A 13 -1.33 3.51 -2.80
CA LEU A 13 -2.39 2.55 -3.09
C LEU A 13 -3.00 1.96 -1.82
N ALA A 14 -2.19 1.47 -0.88
CA ALA A 14 -2.66 0.91 0.39
C ALA A 14 -3.41 1.96 1.24
N TYR A 15 -2.93 3.20 1.28
CA TYR A 15 -3.59 4.31 1.95
C TYR A 15 -4.98 4.59 1.36
N ARG A 16 -5.06 4.72 0.03
CA ARG A 16 -6.33 4.99 -0.66
C ARG A 16 -7.36 3.90 -0.40
N THR A 17 -6.95 2.64 -0.49
CA THR A 17 -7.86 1.51 -0.32
C THR A 17 -8.27 1.29 1.13
N TYR A 18 -7.36 1.52 2.08
CA TYR A 18 -7.67 1.55 3.51
C TYR A 18 -8.82 2.52 3.80
N PHE A 19 -8.70 3.79 3.40
CA PHE A 19 -9.74 4.78 3.68
C PHE A 19 -11.05 4.52 2.92
N ALA A 20 -10.98 3.95 1.72
CA ALA A 20 -12.19 3.55 0.99
C ALA A 20 -13.01 2.49 1.77
N LEU A 21 -12.33 1.58 2.47
CA LEU A 21 -12.96 0.50 3.22
C LEU A 21 -13.36 0.89 4.65
N THR A 22 -12.64 1.82 5.28
CA THR A 22 -12.90 2.22 6.67
C THR A 22 -13.86 3.41 6.80
N ARG A 23 -13.98 4.27 5.78
CA ARG A 23 -14.90 5.43 5.80
C ARG A 23 -16.38 5.06 5.63
N GLY A 24 -16.70 3.83 5.18
CA GLY A 24 -18.06 3.37 4.87
C GLY A 24 -18.97 3.02 6.06
N GLY A 25 -18.57 3.31 7.31
CA GLY A 25 -19.45 3.21 8.47
C GLY A 25 -19.39 1.89 9.27
N THR A 26 -18.59 0.91 8.89
CA THR A 26 -18.36 -0.31 9.70
C THR A 26 -17.25 -0.17 10.74
N GLY A 27 -16.52 0.96 10.73
CA GLY A 27 -15.32 1.14 11.55
C GLY A 27 -14.22 0.13 11.19
N GLY A 28 -12.99 0.35 11.67
CA GLY A 28 -11.89 -0.62 11.48
C GLY A 28 -12.19 -2.02 12.02
N GLN A 29 -13.25 -2.18 12.83
CA GLN A 29 -13.63 -3.42 13.50
C GLN A 29 -14.10 -4.55 12.56
N HIS A 30 -14.49 -4.26 11.32
CA HIS A 30 -14.91 -5.30 10.37
C HIS A 30 -13.74 -5.92 9.59
N TRP A 31 -12.57 -5.32 9.66
CA TRP A 31 -11.39 -5.71 8.90
C TRP A 31 -10.28 -6.19 9.83
N ILE A 32 -10.61 -7.15 10.69
CA ILE A 32 -9.70 -7.71 11.67
C ILE A 32 -9.77 -9.23 11.58
N THR A 33 -8.63 -9.91 11.63
CA THR A 33 -8.59 -11.38 11.70
C THR A 33 -9.10 -11.87 13.07
N ARG A 34 -9.28 -13.18 13.21
CA ARG A 34 -9.62 -13.80 14.51
C ARG A 34 -8.56 -13.53 15.59
N ASP A 35 -7.31 -13.33 15.16
CA ASP A 35 -6.17 -13.08 16.04
C ASP A 35 -5.95 -11.58 16.33
N GLY A 36 -6.85 -10.70 15.86
CA GLY A 36 -6.78 -9.26 16.12
C GLY A 36 -5.94 -8.45 15.14
N GLU A 37 -5.46 -9.06 14.04
CA GLU A 37 -4.65 -8.36 13.03
C GLU A 37 -5.54 -7.54 12.09
N PRO A 38 -5.34 -6.21 11.95
CA PRO A 38 -6.11 -5.41 11.01
C PRO A 38 -5.70 -5.69 9.56
N THR A 39 -6.66 -5.70 8.64
CA THR A 39 -6.47 -6.19 7.26
C THR A 39 -7.06 -5.29 6.17
N ALA A 40 -7.68 -4.16 6.52
CA ALA A 40 -8.36 -3.28 5.56
C ALA A 40 -7.45 -2.83 4.40
N GLY A 41 -6.25 -2.34 4.71
CA GLY A 41 -5.27 -1.91 3.71
C GLY A 41 -4.78 -3.06 2.84
N VAL A 42 -4.52 -4.22 3.45
CA VAL A 42 -4.06 -5.43 2.73
C VAL A 42 -5.14 -5.93 1.76
N TYR A 43 -6.38 -6.07 2.24
CA TYR A 43 -7.51 -6.52 1.46
C TYR A 43 -7.80 -5.57 0.30
N GLY A 44 -7.84 -4.27 0.59
CA GLY A 44 -8.10 -3.25 -0.41
C GLY A 44 -7.00 -3.19 -1.48
N PHE A 45 -5.73 -3.29 -1.08
CA PHE A 45 -4.61 -3.38 -2.01
C PHE A 45 -4.72 -4.63 -2.91
N ALA A 46 -4.96 -5.80 -2.33
CA ALA A 46 -5.13 -7.06 -3.06
C ALA A 46 -6.28 -6.97 -4.08
N SER A 47 -7.41 -6.39 -3.69
CA SER A 47 -8.58 -6.21 -4.55
C SER A 47 -8.26 -5.37 -5.78
N VAL A 48 -7.51 -4.26 -5.62
CA VAL A 48 -7.09 -3.43 -6.75
C VAL A 48 -6.05 -4.14 -7.60
N LEU A 49 -5.09 -4.83 -6.99
CA LEU A 49 -4.07 -5.58 -7.72
C LEU A 49 -4.70 -6.66 -8.62
N LEU A 50 -5.60 -7.48 -8.08
CA LEU A 50 -6.31 -8.51 -8.83
C LEU A 50 -7.11 -7.89 -9.99
N ARG A 51 -7.80 -6.77 -9.75
CA ARG A 51 -8.52 -6.06 -10.81
C ARG A 51 -7.60 -5.61 -11.95
N ILE A 52 -6.41 -5.09 -11.64
CA ILE A 52 -5.42 -4.69 -12.66
C ILE A 52 -4.98 -5.91 -13.47
N LEU A 53 -4.65 -7.02 -12.80
CA LEU A 53 -4.21 -8.25 -13.46
C LEU A 53 -5.30 -8.84 -14.37
N GLU A 54 -6.56 -8.77 -13.97
CA GLU A 54 -7.69 -9.34 -14.72
C GLU A 54 -8.18 -8.43 -15.87
N GLN A 55 -8.29 -7.12 -15.63
CA GLN A 55 -8.93 -6.18 -16.57
C GLN A 55 -7.92 -5.55 -17.52
N GLU A 56 -6.79 -5.07 -16.99
CA GLU A 56 -5.80 -4.34 -17.77
C GLU A 56 -4.79 -5.29 -18.44
N ARG A 57 -4.56 -6.47 -17.84
CA ARG A 57 -3.67 -7.54 -18.34
C ARG A 57 -2.31 -6.99 -18.82
N PRO A 58 -1.57 -6.28 -17.94
CA PRO A 58 -0.35 -5.60 -18.34
C PRO A 58 0.75 -6.58 -18.75
N ASP A 59 1.59 -6.19 -19.71
CA ASP A 59 2.77 -6.97 -20.08
C ASP A 59 3.83 -6.98 -18.96
N TYR A 60 3.92 -5.87 -18.20
CA TYR A 60 4.84 -5.71 -17.08
C TYR A 60 4.17 -5.00 -15.90
N LEU A 61 4.50 -5.42 -14.68
CA LEU A 61 4.01 -4.80 -13.45
C LEU A 61 5.10 -4.79 -12.37
N MET A 62 5.26 -3.66 -11.68
CA MET A 62 6.16 -3.50 -10.53
C MET A 62 5.50 -2.64 -9.45
N VAL A 63 5.86 -2.89 -8.19
CA VAL A 63 5.40 -2.09 -7.04
C VAL A 63 6.59 -1.40 -6.38
N ALA A 64 6.50 -0.10 -6.12
CA ALA A 64 7.50 0.65 -5.36
C ALA A 64 7.02 0.87 -3.93
N PHE A 65 7.91 0.71 -2.95
CA PHE A 65 7.67 1.07 -1.56
C PHE A 65 8.74 2.04 -1.07
N ASP A 66 8.31 3.09 -0.36
CA ASP A 66 9.21 3.98 0.36
C ASP A 66 9.83 3.26 1.56
N THR A 67 11.14 3.36 1.72
CA THR A 67 11.85 2.98 2.94
C THR A 67 11.86 4.21 3.84
N GLY A 68 11.04 4.23 4.89
CA GLY A 68 10.72 5.43 5.69
C GLY A 68 11.88 6.18 6.40
N LYS A 69 13.15 5.86 6.14
CA LYS A 69 14.30 6.69 6.50
C LYS A 69 14.83 7.36 5.26
N THR A 70 14.67 8.69 5.20
CA THR A 70 15.46 9.53 4.31
C THR A 70 16.13 10.58 5.17
N PHE A 71 17.36 10.98 4.84
CA PHE A 71 18.11 12.09 5.46
C PHE A 71 17.33 13.45 5.52
N ARG A 72 16.11 13.52 4.97
CA ARG A 72 15.23 14.70 4.95
C ARG A 72 14.43 14.90 6.23
N ASP A 73 14.31 13.91 7.11
CA ASP A 73 13.59 14.07 8.39
C ASP A 73 14.41 14.83 9.45
N GLU A 74 15.74 14.89 9.32
CA GLU A 74 16.61 15.65 10.25
C GLU A 74 16.74 17.14 9.89
N LEU A 75 16.45 17.53 8.64
CA LEU A 75 16.69 18.90 8.15
C LEU A 75 15.46 19.81 8.19
N TYR A 76 14.23 19.29 8.30
CA TYR A 76 13.01 20.12 8.27
C TYR A 76 11.84 19.46 9.03
N SER A 77 11.74 19.74 10.32
CA SER A 77 10.61 19.33 11.18
C SER A 77 9.26 19.87 10.72
N ASP A 78 9.24 21.03 10.06
CA ASP A 78 8.01 21.77 9.76
C ASP A 78 7.41 21.48 8.37
N TYR A 79 8.09 20.71 7.51
CA TYR A 79 7.66 20.50 6.11
C TYR A 79 6.54 19.46 5.94
N LYS A 80 6.30 18.60 6.95
CA LYS A 80 5.24 17.57 6.93
C LYS A 80 3.99 17.95 7.74
N GLY A 81 3.77 19.24 8.03
CA GLY A 81 2.65 19.71 8.87
C GLY A 81 1.23 19.45 8.30
N THR A 82 1.08 19.13 7.01
CA THR A 82 -0.23 18.92 6.36
C THR A 82 -0.44 17.52 5.78
N ARG A 83 0.54 16.60 5.89
CA ARG A 83 0.26 15.18 5.59
C ARG A 83 -0.36 14.56 6.82
N GLU A 84 -1.63 14.16 6.72
CA GLU A 84 -2.23 13.29 7.73
C GLU A 84 -1.31 12.09 7.93
N LYS A 85 -0.86 11.89 9.17
CA LYS A 85 0.01 10.77 9.52
C LYS A 85 -0.72 9.48 9.15
N MET A 86 0.00 8.55 8.50
CA MET A 86 -0.57 7.25 8.17
C MET A 86 -1.12 6.60 9.45
N PRO A 87 -2.38 6.12 9.46
CA PRO A 87 -2.96 5.45 10.62
C PRO A 87 -2.06 4.32 11.13
N ASP A 88 -1.87 4.22 12.45
CA ASP A 88 -0.93 3.26 13.05
C ASP A 88 -1.29 1.80 12.69
N ASP A 89 -2.59 1.51 12.53
CA ASP A 89 -3.10 0.21 12.08
C ASP A 89 -2.79 -0.08 10.61
N LEU A 90 -2.65 0.93 9.76
CA LEU A 90 -2.20 0.78 8.37
C LEU A 90 -0.67 0.61 8.29
N VAL A 91 0.09 1.28 9.17
CA VAL A 91 1.56 1.14 9.20
C VAL A 91 1.98 -0.32 9.40
N ILE A 92 1.35 -1.03 10.33
CA ILE A 92 1.64 -2.46 10.57
C ILE A 92 1.23 -3.35 9.39
N GLN A 93 0.18 -2.97 8.66
CA GLN A 93 -0.29 -3.70 7.48
C GLN A 93 0.67 -3.60 6.29
N MET A 94 1.54 -2.60 6.23
CA MET A 94 2.51 -2.47 5.13
C MET A 94 3.47 -3.65 5.03
N VAL A 95 3.75 -4.35 6.14
CA VAL A 95 4.53 -5.60 6.11
C VAL A 95 3.78 -6.69 5.33
N ARG A 96 2.46 -6.81 5.55
CA ARG A 96 1.61 -7.77 4.82
C ARG A 96 1.43 -7.40 3.36
N VAL A 97 1.33 -6.11 3.04
CA VAL A 97 1.26 -5.65 1.64
C VAL A 97 2.52 -6.06 0.88
N ARG A 98 3.72 -5.93 1.47
CA ARG A 98 4.96 -6.43 0.86
C ARG A 98 4.94 -7.95 0.67
N GLN A 99 4.57 -8.69 1.71
CA GLN A 99 4.45 -10.16 1.65
C GLN A 99 3.47 -10.62 0.56
N LEU A 100 2.36 -9.88 0.38
CA LEU A 100 1.39 -10.14 -0.66
C LEU A 100 2.02 -9.95 -2.05
N VAL A 101 2.68 -8.82 -2.30
CA VAL A 101 3.38 -8.56 -3.58
C VAL A 101 4.39 -9.66 -3.90
N ASP A 102 5.14 -10.11 -2.88
CA ASP A 102 6.10 -11.21 -3.01
C ASP A 102 5.42 -12.54 -3.34
N ALA A 103 4.28 -12.84 -2.72
CA ALA A 103 3.51 -14.05 -2.99
C ALA A 103 2.95 -14.11 -4.43
N PHE A 104 2.71 -12.95 -5.05
CA PHE A 104 2.33 -12.84 -6.45
C PHE A 104 3.52 -12.88 -7.41
N ASN A 105 4.76 -13.04 -6.91
CA ASN A 105 5.99 -12.96 -7.71
C ASN A 105 6.12 -11.65 -8.50
N ILE A 106 5.58 -10.57 -7.95
CA ILE A 106 5.68 -9.25 -8.55
C ILE A 106 6.97 -8.57 -8.07
N PRO A 107 7.81 -8.03 -8.96
CA PRO A 107 8.96 -7.25 -8.56
C PRO A 107 8.55 -6.08 -7.67
N ARG A 108 9.23 -5.93 -6.53
CA ARG A 108 9.12 -4.75 -5.68
C ARG A 108 10.43 -3.98 -5.62
N LEU A 109 10.36 -2.66 -5.70
CA LEU A 109 11.51 -1.77 -5.56
C LEU A 109 11.45 -1.05 -4.23
N GLU A 110 12.53 -1.15 -3.47
CA GLU A 110 12.78 -0.42 -2.23
C GLU A 110 14.20 0.13 -2.34
N LEU A 111 14.35 1.44 -2.23
CA LEU A 111 15.66 2.09 -2.24
C LEU A 111 15.81 2.89 -0.94
N GLU A 112 16.77 2.47 -0.12
CA GLU A 112 17.21 3.27 1.02
C GLU A 112 17.76 4.61 0.51
N GLY A 113 17.35 5.71 1.13
CA GLY A 113 17.72 7.08 0.74
C GLY A 113 18.22 7.93 1.88
#